data_AF-A0A1G2FKM1-F1
#
_entry.id   AF-A0A1G2FKM1-F1
#
_cell.length_a   1.000
_cell.length_b   1.000
_cell.length_c   1.000
_cell.angle_alpha   90.00
_cell.angle_beta   90.00
_cell.angle_gamma   90.00
#
_symmetry.space_group_name_H-M   'P 1'
#
loop_
_entity.id
_entity.type
_entity.pdbx_description
1 polymer ?
#
loop_
_entity_poly.entity_id
_entity_poly.type
_entity_poly.pdbx_seq_one_letter_code
_entity_poly.pdbx_strand_id
1 'polypeptide(L)' 'MSHITLEKLNTNVSYLQKEIELLRSLMIGLIGKEKEGRYNPQFVKKILRASQEKVIHIFKNKKDFLSRLQRI' A
#
# COMPACT_ATOMS: atom_id res chain seq x y z
N MET A 1 -0.25 14.29 -35.29
CA MET A 1 0.30 12.92 -35.09
C MET A 1 1.18 12.77 -33.84
N SER A 2 1.57 13.84 -33.14
CA SER A 2 2.47 13.77 -31.95
C SER A 2 1.78 13.50 -30.60
N HIS A 3 0.52 13.92 -30.42
CA HIS A 3 -0.17 13.77 -29.12
C HIS A 3 -0.48 12.31 -28.77
N ILE A 4 -0.96 11.53 -29.75
CA ILE A 4 -1.31 10.12 -29.55
C ILE A 4 -0.07 9.29 -29.17
N THR A 5 1.11 9.64 -29.70
CA THR A 5 2.38 8.97 -29.37
C THR A 5 2.86 9.31 -27.95
N LEU A 6 2.64 10.55 -27.49
CA LEU A 6 2.99 10.96 -26.13
C LEU A 6 2.07 10.31 -25.09
N GLU A 7 0.77 10.25 -25.36
CA GLU A 7 -0.19 9.57 -24.46
C GLU A 7 0.09 8.07 -24.34
N LYS A 8 0.37 7.41 -25.47
CA LYS A 8 0.78 6.00 -25.48
C LYS A 8 2.08 5.78 -24.70
N LEU A 9 3.06 6.66 -24.86
CA LEU A 9 4.33 6.57 -24.12
C LEU A 9 4.08 6.71 -22.62
N ASN A 10 3.29 7.69 -22.19
CA ASN A 10 3.00 7.93 -20.78
C ASN A 10 2.23 6.77 -20.14
N THR A 11 1.30 6.18 -20.89
CA THR A 11 0.55 4.98 -20.50
C THR A 11 1.50 3.79 -20.30
N ASN A 12 2.41 3.56 -21.24
CA ASN A 12 3.40 2.48 -21.14
C ASN A 12 4.35 2.67 -19.96
N VAL A 13 4.81 3.90 -19.72
CA VAL A 13 5.63 4.22 -18.54
C VAL A 13 4.88 3.93 -17.24
N SER A 14 3.60 4.29 -17.16
CA SER A 14 2.78 4.00 -15.97
C SER A 14 2.60 2.48 -15.74
N TYR A 15 2.42 1.70 -16.80
CA TYR A 15 2.35 0.24 -16.69
C TYR A 15 3.67 -0.36 -16.19
N LEU A 16 4.80 0.06 -16.76
CA LEU A 16 6.13 -0.39 -16.33
C LEU A 16 6.41 -0.02 -14.87
N GLN A 17 5.98 1.16 -14.40
CA GLN A 17 6.10 1.54 -13.00
C GLN A 17 5.33 0.60 -12.07
N LYS A 18 4.08 0.25 -12.42
CA LYS A 18 3.27 -0.71 -11.65
C LYS A 18 3.89 -2.10 -11.61
N GLU A 19 4.44 -2.57 -12.73
CA GLU A 19 5.13 -3.87 -12.79
C GLU A 19 6.38 -3.90 -11.91
N ILE A 20 7.16 -2.82 -11.88
CA ILE A 20 8.34 -2.69 -11.01
C ILE A 20 7.94 -2.68 -9.52
N GLU A 21 6.84 -2.02 -9.15
CA GLU A 21 6.33 -2.01 -7.78
C GLU A 21 5.88 -3.41 -7.31
N LEU A 22 5.22 -4.16 -8.19
CA LEU A 22 4.84 -5.55 -7.93
C LEU A 22 6.06 -6.46 -7.79
N LEU A 23 7.05 -6.32 -8.67
CA LEU A 23 8.30 -7.08 -8.59
C LEU A 23 9.07 -6.77 -7.30
N ARG A 24 9.13 -5.50 -6.88
CA ARG A 24 9.72 -5.08 -5.60
C ARG A 24 9.01 -5.73 -4.42
N SER A 25 7.68 -5.76 -4.46
CA SER A 25 6.86 -6.40 -3.42
C SER A 25 7.11 -7.92 -3.35
N LEU A 26 7.27 -8.58 -4.50
CA LEU A 26 7.64 -9.99 -4.58
C LEU A 26 9.04 -10.24 -4.00
N MET A 27 10.02 -9.38 -4.33
CA MET A 27 11.38 -9.47 -3.81
C MET A 27 11.41 -9.31 -2.27
N ILE A 28 10.64 -8.37 -1.71
CA ILE A 28 10.49 -8.22 -0.26
C ILE A 28 9.91 -9.50 0.38
N GLY A 29 9.00 -10.18 -0.32
CA GLY A 29 8.46 -11.47 0.13
C GLY A 29 9.45 -12.64 0.05
N LEU A 30 10.39 -12.61 -0.91
CA LEU A 30 11.38 -13.67 -1.15
C LEU A 30 12.67 -13.49 -0.34
N ILE A 31 13.10 -12.26 -0.09
CA ILE A 31 14.25 -11.94 0.77
C ILE A 31 13.81 -12.17 2.22
N GLY A 32 14.03 -13.39 2.68
CA GLY A 32 13.54 -13.86 3.96
C GLY A 32 14.06 -13.07 5.16
N LYS A 33 13.12 -12.82 6.09
CA LYS A 33 13.30 -12.45 7.50
C LYS A 33 14.21 -11.23 7.71
N GLU A 34 13.65 -10.05 7.44
CA GLU A 34 14.19 -8.81 7.99
C GLU A 34 13.94 -8.73 9.51
N LYS A 35 14.57 -7.77 10.20
CA LYS A 35 14.46 -7.59 11.66
C LYS A 35 13.00 -7.48 12.15
N GLU A 36 12.09 -7.06 11.28
CA GLU A 36 10.65 -6.95 11.55
C GLU A 36 9.86 -8.28 11.42
N GLY A 37 10.46 -9.33 10.87
CA GLY A 37 9.83 -10.65 10.74
C GLY A 37 9.67 -11.14 9.29
N ARG A 38 8.83 -12.15 9.09
CA ARG A 38 8.52 -12.70 7.75
C ARG A 38 7.30 -12.00 7.18
N TYR A 39 7.37 -11.66 5.88
CA TYR A 39 6.20 -11.19 5.15
C TYR A 39 5.03 -12.18 5.29
N ASN A 40 3.87 -11.68 5.69
CA ASN A 40 2.65 -12.46 5.82
C ASN A 40 1.60 -11.97 4.81
N PRO A 41 1.41 -12.67 3.68
CA PRO A 41 0.45 -12.28 2.65
C PRO A 41 -1.00 -12.18 3.17
N GLN A 42 -1.37 -13.01 4.16
CA GLN A 42 -2.70 -12.99 4.76
C GLN A 42 -2.94 -11.71 5.58
N PHE A 43 -1.90 -11.24 6.28
CA PHE A 43 -1.96 -9.97 7.00
C PHE A 43 -2.17 -8.80 6.03
N VAL A 44 -1.40 -8.74 4.94
CA VAL A 44 -1.54 -7.68 3.94
C VAL A 44 -2.94 -7.69 3.32
N LYS A 45 -3.44 -8.86 2.91
CA LYS A 45 -4.79 -8.99 2.35
C LYS A 45 -5.87 -8.54 3.35
N LYS A 46 -5.72 -8.88 4.63
CA LYS A 46 -6.63 -8.47 5.70
C LYS A 46 -6.64 -6.95 5.89
N ILE A 47 -5.46 -6.33 5.96
CA ILE A 47 -5.34 -4.87 6.15
C ILE A 47 -5.87 -4.11 4.93
N LEU A 48 -5.54 -4.55 3.72
CA LEU A 48 -6.07 -3.94 2.50
C LEU A 48 -7.60 -4.01 2.45
N ARG A 49 -8.18 -5.16 2.79
CA ARG A 49 -9.64 -5.29 2.90
C ARG A 49 -10.22 -4.33 3.93
N ALA A 50 -9.64 -4.27 5.13
CA ALA A 50 -10.09 -3.36 6.19
C ALA A 50 -9.97 -1.88 5.80
N SER A 51 -8.95 -1.52 4.99
CA SER A 51 -8.77 -0.14 4.52
C SER A 51 -9.86 0.33 3.54
N GLN A 52 -10.54 -0.61 2.88
CA GLN A 52 -11.66 -0.33 1.97
C GLN A 52 -13.01 -0.31 2.68
N GLU A 53 -13.07 -0.74 3.95
CA GLU A 53 -14.29 -0.67 4.75
C GLU A 53 -14.62 0.78 5.11
N LYS A 54 -15.91 1.03 5.40
CA LYS A 54 -16.37 2.38 5.73
C LYS A 54 -15.67 2.87 6.99
N VAL A 55 -14.97 4.00 6.88
CA VAL A 55 -14.26 4.61 8.00
C VAL A 55 -15.25 4.92 9.12
N ILE A 56 -15.09 4.23 10.25
CA ILE A 56 -15.95 4.38 11.44
C ILE A 56 -15.49 5.58 12.27
N HIS A 57 -14.21 5.94 12.18
CA HIS A 57 -13.61 6.99 12.98
C HIS A 57 -12.41 7.65 12.30
N ILE A 58 -12.25 8.96 12.51
CA ILE A 58 -11.12 9.74 12.01
C ILE A 58 -10.45 10.39 13.21
N PHE A 59 -9.19 10.03 13.45
CA PHE A 59 -8.37 10.68 14.47
C PHE A 59 -7.80 11.97 13.92
N LYS A 60 -8.13 13.11 14.53
CA LYS A 60 -7.71 14.42 14.02
C LYS A 60 -6.26 14.77 14.38
N ASN A 61 -5.75 14.20 15.47
CA ASN A 61 -4.38 14.43 15.95
C ASN A 61 -3.96 13.34 16.96
N LYS A 62 -2.68 13.35 17.34
CA LYS A 62 -2.12 12.37 18.29
C LYS A 62 -2.85 12.34 19.64
N LYS A 63 -3.31 13.49 20.13
CA LYS A 63 -3.96 13.62 21.44
C LYS A 63 -5.36 13.00 21.40
N ASP A 64 -6.10 13.22 20.31
CA ASP A 64 -7.40 12.60 20.05
C ASP A 64 -7.29 11.07 19.92
N PHE A 65 -6.26 10.57 19.26
CA PHE A 65 -5.96 9.13 19.22
C PHE A 65 -5.72 8.55 20.62
N LEU A 66 -4.75 9.11 21.37
CA LEU A 66 -4.36 8.57 22.67
C LEU A 66 -5.47 8.64 23.73
N SER A 67 -6.25 9.72 23.75
CA SER A 67 -7.35 9.88 24.71
C SER A 67 -8.45 8.84 24.55
N ARG A 68 -8.62 8.28 23.35
CA ARG A 68 -9.57 7.21 23.05
C ARG A 68 -9.00 5.84 23.34
N LEU A 69 -7.69 5.65 23.14
CA LEU A 69 -7.00 4.40 23.47
C LEU A 69 -7.03 4.09 24.98
N GLN A 70 -6.92 5.13 25.82
CA GLN A 70 -6.97 5.01 27.29
C GLN A 70 -8.38 4.75 27.86
N ARG A 71 -9.41 4.82 27.01
CA ARG A 71 -10.83 4.69 27.39
C ARG A 71 -11.43 3.32 27.07
N ILE A 72 -10.63 2.44 26.46
CA ILE A 72 -10.92 1.03 26.18
C ILE A 72 -10.23 0.21 27.28
#